data_AF-A0A847QUX8-F1
#
_entry.id   AF-A0A847QUX8-F1
#
_cell.length_a   1.000
_cell.length_b   1.000
_cell.length_c   1.000
_cell.angle_alpha   90.00
_cell.angle_beta   90.00
_cell.angle_gamma   90.00
#
_symmetry.space_group_name_H-M   'P 1'
#
loop_
_entity.id
_entity.type
_entity.pdbx_description
1 polymer ?
#
loop_
_entity_poly.entity_id
_entity_poly.type
_entity_poly.pdbx_seq_one_letter_code
_entity_poly.pdbx_strand_id
1 'polypeptide(L)'
;MRKRIKRKKRIKRIRRMIGWFLVLLGFLVTSIFVITPYFPNFRNISINEIIPELKENKVGMVFKNQILSLKESPVIEGEILLPFSFIQDYIDPYIFWDPKVQKVTITTENKVIRMATDELTYYVNEEPLTLEIPMKIIQGTPYLPVSFLERFFPIETNYHEKTNIITVDYYIEEKTIGIVAKEKSQLRLHPTIKSPTITTLKEGQEVRIYESIEDWYQIRTKEGIVGYLQQKHIGGLQEIVPEPLPNAPVVPNKWKPTEGKINAVWHQVFSTSNQQVAKEGITNVQGLDVVLPTWFSIANEEGEIANLADLSYVQWAKDQGYQVWPLINNQFDPQLTHAVLSNTDKREYLIKQLLAYISLYQLDGINIDFESIAKEDGIYFLQFIRELAPFMKEQGSILSVAMYVPSPWTEHYHRKEVGEVVDYIMIMAYDEHWGGSSTSGSVASLGFVEKGIVDTLEVVPKEKILLGIPYYTRLWAEEVKDGTVEVKSKAYGMQKAYNILNENNAEIIWDEEIGQYYGEYKKDGILYRCWLEDDRSIEKKIQLVEKYNLAGVSGWKKGLEKPQIWNLLQNNLK
;
A
#
# COMPACT_ATOMS: atom_id res chain seq x y z
N MET A 1 -62.50 66.20 -49.32
CA MET A 1 -61.81 64.96 -49.80
C MET A 1 -60.26 65.01 -49.72
N ARG A 2 -59.58 66.13 -50.02
CA ARG A 2 -58.09 66.24 -50.03
C ARG A 2 -57.35 66.04 -48.67
N LYS A 3 -57.93 66.42 -47.52
CA LYS A 3 -57.31 66.22 -46.17
C LYS A 3 -57.24 64.73 -45.74
N ARG A 4 -58.23 63.90 -46.11
CA ARG A 4 -58.28 62.45 -45.79
C ARG A 4 -57.21 61.64 -46.55
N ILE A 5 -56.91 62.04 -47.79
CA ILE A 5 -55.87 61.42 -48.63
C ILE A 5 -54.46 61.77 -48.12
N LYS A 6 -54.22 63.02 -47.69
CA LYS A 6 -52.95 63.43 -47.06
C LYS A 6 -52.69 62.68 -45.74
N ARG A 7 -53.71 62.48 -44.89
CA ARG A 7 -53.62 61.71 -43.63
C ARG A 7 -53.32 60.22 -43.88
N LYS A 8 -53.99 59.59 -44.87
CA LYS A 8 -53.70 58.21 -45.30
C LYS A 8 -52.28 58.05 -45.87
N LYS A 9 -51.79 59.01 -46.68
CA LYS A 9 -50.40 59.00 -47.18
C LYS A 9 -49.35 59.19 -46.07
N ARG A 10 -49.62 60.02 -45.06
CA ARG A 10 -48.74 60.23 -43.89
C ARG A 10 -48.68 58.97 -43.00
N ILE A 11 -49.81 58.33 -42.73
CA ILE A 11 -49.87 57.05 -41.99
C ILE A 11 -49.17 55.92 -42.75
N LYS A 12 -49.30 55.87 -44.08
CA LYS A 12 -48.60 54.87 -44.93
C LYS A 12 -47.08 55.09 -44.94
N ARG A 13 -46.61 56.34 -44.90
CA ARG A 13 -45.18 56.68 -44.72
C ARG A 13 -44.66 56.31 -43.33
N ILE A 14 -45.42 56.59 -42.26
CA ILE A 14 -45.05 56.23 -40.89
C ILE A 14 -45.00 54.70 -40.73
N ARG A 15 -45.99 53.96 -41.24
CA ARG A 15 -45.96 52.47 -41.25
C ARG A 15 -44.78 51.91 -42.04
N ARG A 16 -44.38 52.55 -43.14
CA ARG A 16 -43.16 52.18 -43.87
C ARG A 16 -41.88 52.45 -43.07
N MET A 17 -41.78 53.60 -42.40
CA MET A 17 -40.64 53.89 -41.52
C MET A 17 -40.56 52.93 -40.33
N ILE A 18 -41.69 52.62 -39.68
CA ILE A 18 -41.75 51.64 -38.60
C ILE A 18 -41.38 50.24 -39.12
N GLY A 19 -41.85 49.86 -40.31
CA GLY A 19 -41.45 48.60 -40.95
C GLY A 19 -39.95 48.51 -41.21
N TRP A 20 -39.34 49.59 -41.76
CA TRP A 20 -37.89 49.66 -41.95
C TRP A 20 -37.11 49.65 -40.62
N PHE A 21 -37.62 50.32 -39.59
CA PHE A 21 -37.04 50.29 -38.25
C PHE A 21 -37.08 48.90 -37.62
N LEU A 22 -38.21 48.18 -37.75
CA LEU A 22 -38.33 46.80 -37.27
C LEU A 22 -37.43 45.82 -38.04
N VAL A 23 -37.24 46.03 -39.34
CA VAL A 23 -36.27 45.26 -40.15
C VAL A 23 -34.83 45.55 -39.70
N LEU A 24 -34.47 46.82 -39.51
CA LEU A 24 -33.15 47.21 -38.98
C LEU A 24 -32.91 46.66 -37.56
N LEU A 25 -33.93 46.68 -36.70
CA LEU A 25 -33.88 46.11 -35.37
C LEU A 25 -33.74 44.58 -35.43
N GLY A 26 -34.45 43.92 -36.35
CA GLY A 26 -34.29 42.49 -36.61
C GLY A 26 -32.89 42.13 -37.09
N PHE A 27 -32.30 42.93 -37.99
CA PHE A 27 -30.90 42.80 -38.41
C PHE A 27 -29.93 43.05 -37.26
N LEU A 28 -30.19 44.02 -36.40
CA LEU A 28 -29.37 44.30 -35.22
C LEU A 28 -29.42 43.12 -34.22
N VAL A 29 -30.61 42.61 -33.91
CA VAL A 29 -30.79 41.48 -32.98
C VAL A 29 -30.17 40.20 -33.55
N THR A 30 -30.35 39.92 -34.84
CA THR A 30 -29.71 38.77 -35.50
C THR A 30 -28.19 38.90 -35.59
N SER A 31 -27.67 40.08 -35.94
CA SER A 31 -26.21 40.32 -35.91
C SER A 31 -25.66 40.23 -34.49
N ILE A 32 -26.35 40.73 -33.47
CA ILE A 32 -25.97 40.53 -32.07
C ILE A 32 -25.96 39.03 -31.74
N PHE A 33 -26.99 38.26 -32.08
CA PHE A 33 -27.03 36.81 -31.85
C PHE A 33 -25.94 36.03 -32.61
N VAL A 34 -25.57 36.47 -33.81
CA VAL A 34 -24.52 35.84 -34.63
C VAL A 34 -23.13 36.23 -34.15
N ILE A 35 -22.93 37.47 -33.69
CA ILE A 35 -21.61 38.00 -33.28
C ILE A 35 -21.31 37.67 -31.81
N THR A 36 -22.32 37.63 -30.93
CA THR A 36 -22.12 37.40 -29.50
C THR A 36 -21.33 36.14 -29.18
N PRO A 37 -21.51 34.97 -29.85
CA PRO A 37 -20.66 33.80 -29.62
C PRO A 37 -19.16 34.06 -29.83
N TYR A 38 -18.80 34.91 -30.79
CA TYR A 38 -17.42 35.25 -31.14
C TYR A 38 -16.80 36.37 -30.30
N PHE A 39 -17.59 37.05 -29.46
CA PHE A 39 -17.10 38.14 -28.62
C PHE A 39 -16.42 37.62 -27.35
N PRO A 40 -15.13 37.89 -27.11
CA PRO A 40 -14.44 37.42 -25.91
C PRO A 40 -14.92 38.13 -24.64
N ASN A 41 -14.71 37.48 -23.49
CA ASN A 41 -14.85 38.13 -22.19
C ASN A 41 -13.60 38.97 -21.90
N PHE A 42 -13.82 40.26 -21.60
CA PHE A 42 -12.78 41.24 -21.31
C PHE A 42 -12.57 41.48 -19.81
N ARG A 43 -13.28 40.74 -18.94
CA ARG A 43 -13.05 40.79 -17.51
C ARG A 43 -11.67 40.21 -17.22
N ASN A 44 -10.83 40.99 -16.54
CA ASN A 44 -9.60 40.51 -15.94
C ASN A 44 -9.89 40.08 -14.50
N ILE A 45 -9.27 38.98 -14.07
CA ILE A 45 -9.28 38.53 -12.68
C ILE A 45 -7.86 38.52 -12.15
N SER A 46 -7.69 38.86 -10.88
CA SER A 46 -6.39 38.79 -10.22
C SER A 46 -6.05 37.35 -9.84
N ILE A 47 -4.76 37.05 -9.71
CA ILE A 47 -4.32 35.73 -9.21
C ILE A 47 -4.81 35.46 -7.78
N ASN A 48 -4.96 36.50 -6.98
CA ASN A 48 -5.52 36.43 -5.63
C ASN A 48 -7.01 36.01 -5.62
N GLU A 49 -7.75 36.22 -6.71
CA GLU A 49 -9.11 35.68 -6.85
C GLU A 49 -9.13 34.18 -7.14
N ILE A 50 -8.02 33.64 -7.68
CA ILE A 50 -7.88 32.24 -8.07
C ILE A 50 -7.25 31.42 -6.93
N ILE A 51 -6.30 32.02 -6.21
CA ILE A 51 -5.60 31.45 -5.07
C ILE A 51 -5.95 32.28 -3.83
N PRO A 52 -6.99 31.89 -3.06
CA PRO A 52 -7.46 32.65 -1.90
C PRO A 52 -6.38 32.93 -0.86
N GLU A 53 -5.42 32.02 -0.69
CA GLU A 53 -4.29 32.11 0.24
C GLU A 53 -3.49 33.40 0.03
N LEU A 54 -3.36 33.86 -1.22
CA LEU A 54 -2.66 35.09 -1.55
C LEU A 54 -3.36 36.34 -1.01
N LYS A 55 -4.70 36.31 -0.80
CA LYS A 55 -5.43 37.43 -0.16
C LYS A 55 -5.11 37.58 1.31
N GLU A 56 -4.74 36.48 1.96
CA GLU A 56 -4.33 36.44 3.37
C GLU A 56 -2.83 36.64 3.53
N ASN A 57 -2.13 37.04 2.47
CA ASN A 57 -0.67 37.16 2.42
C ASN A 57 0.07 35.84 2.74
N LYS A 58 -0.60 34.70 2.51
CA LYS A 58 0.01 33.37 2.58
C LYS A 58 0.57 33.00 1.21
N VAL A 59 1.44 31.99 1.19
CA VAL A 59 2.08 31.50 -0.04
C VAL A 59 1.10 30.57 -0.79
N GLY A 60 0.90 30.85 -2.08
CA GLY A 60 0.09 29.99 -2.95
C GLY A 60 0.86 28.74 -3.38
N MET A 61 0.15 27.66 -3.70
CA MET A 61 0.79 26.41 -4.14
C MET A 61 0.23 25.92 -5.47
N VAL A 62 1.14 25.53 -6.35
CA VAL A 62 0.83 24.89 -7.62
C VAL A 62 1.61 23.59 -7.72
N PHE A 63 0.91 22.46 -7.79
CA PHE A 63 1.51 21.16 -8.04
C PHE A 63 1.24 20.78 -9.49
N LYS A 64 2.30 20.62 -10.29
CA LYS A 64 2.18 20.42 -11.75
C LYS A 64 1.34 21.53 -12.40
N ASN A 65 0.20 21.16 -12.98
CA ASN A 65 -0.80 22.04 -13.59
C ASN A 65 -1.97 22.39 -12.66
N GLN A 66 -1.93 21.99 -11.39
CA GLN A 66 -3.05 22.17 -10.47
C GLN A 66 -2.73 23.26 -9.45
N ILE A 67 -3.62 24.24 -9.39
CA ILE A 67 -3.64 25.22 -8.30
C ILE A 67 -4.24 24.51 -7.09
N LEU A 68 -3.48 24.39 -6.01
CA LEU A 68 -3.93 23.72 -4.80
C LEU A 68 -4.40 24.74 -3.78
N SER A 69 -5.59 24.50 -3.21
CA SER A 69 -6.03 25.18 -1.99
C SER A 69 -5.76 24.25 -0.82
N LEU A 70 -4.68 24.54 -0.11
CA LEU A 70 -4.22 23.70 0.99
C LEU A 70 -4.81 24.20 2.31
N LYS A 71 -5.13 23.26 3.20
CA LYS A 71 -5.55 23.59 4.57
C LYS A 71 -4.45 24.38 5.29
N GLU A 72 -3.20 24.00 5.07
CA GLU A 72 -2.01 24.68 5.55
C GLU A 72 -1.16 25.15 4.35
N SER A 73 -0.84 26.44 4.29
CA SER A 73 0.02 26.98 3.23
C SER A 73 1.49 26.68 3.51
N PRO A 74 2.33 26.48 2.48
CA PRO A 74 3.78 26.44 2.66
C PRO A 74 4.32 27.70 3.36
N VAL A 75 5.45 27.54 4.04
CA VAL A 75 6.13 28.62 4.77
C VAL A 75 7.53 28.83 4.22
N ILE A 76 8.03 30.06 4.26
CA ILE A 76 9.40 30.40 3.83
C ILE A 76 10.14 30.97 5.04
N GLU A 77 11.06 30.18 5.60
CA GLU A 77 11.87 30.53 6.76
C GLU A 77 13.31 30.05 6.55
N GLY A 78 14.12 30.85 5.83
CA GLY A 78 15.46 30.46 5.38
C GLY A 78 15.42 29.59 4.12
N GLU A 79 14.55 28.59 4.09
CA GLU A 79 14.19 27.81 2.91
C GLU A 79 12.67 27.58 2.82
N ILE A 80 12.22 26.88 1.77
CA ILE A 80 10.82 26.48 1.63
C ILE A 80 10.54 25.30 2.55
N LEU A 81 9.49 25.44 3.38
CA LEU A 81 8.97 24.41 4.24
C LEU A 81 7.58 23.97 3.74
N LEU A 82 7.43 22.69 3.42
CA LEU A 82 6.17 22.11 2.95
C LEU A 82 5.41 21.45 4.09
N PRO A 83 4.08 21.64 4.18
CA PRO A 83 3.27 21.00 5.21
C PRO A 83 3.22 19.49 4.98
N PHE A 84 3.25 18.73 6.07
CA PHE A 84 3.19 17.26 6.04
C PHE A 84 2.00 16.73 5.24
N SER A 85 0.84 17.36 5.35
CA SER A 85 -0.38 16.99 4.60
C SER A 85 -0.16 17.05 3.09
N PHE A 86 0.51 18.09 2.57
CA PHE A 86 0.85 18.16 1.15
C PHE A 86 1.80 17.04 0.74
N ILE A 87 2.81 16.74 1.55
CA ILE A 87 3.79 15.69 1.24
C ILE A 87 3.08 14.34 1.20
N GLN A 88 2.22 14.06 2.17
CA GLN A 88 1.45 12.82 2.21
C GLN A 88 0.48 12.68 1.03
N ASP A 89 -0.24 13.74 0.69
CA ASP A 89 -1.27 13.66 -0.36
C ASP A 89 -0.69 13.61 -1.78
N TYR A 90 0.47 14.25 -2.02
CA TYR A 90 0.98 14.50 -3.37
C TYR A 90 2.36 13.91 -3.67
N ILE A 91 3.17 13.61 -2.66
CA ILE A 91 4.57 13.15 -2.82
C ILE A 91 4.74 11.69 -2.36
N ASP A 92 4.44 11.40 -1.10
CA ASP A 92 4.62 10.08 -0.50
C ASP A 92 3.45 9.75 0.43
N PRO A 93 2.45 8.96 -0.01
CA PRO A 93 1.30 8.59 0.82
C PRO A 93 1.68 7.74 2.04
N TYR A 94 2.90 7.21 2.09
CA TYR A 94 3.40 6.39 3.19
C TYR A 94 4.34 7.14 4.14
N ILE A 95 4.55 8.45 3.93
CA ILE A 95 5.25 9.26 4.92
C ILE A 95 4.47 9.20 6.23
N PHE A 96 5.19 8.96 7.33
CA PHE A 96 4.58 8.72 8.64
C PHE A 96 4.99 9.81 9.63
N TRP A 97 4.00 10.42 10.28
CA TRP A 97 4.19 11.36 11.37
C TRP A 97 3.75 10.71 12.67
N ASP A 98 4.66 10.67 13.65
CA ASP A 98 4.37 10.24 15.00
C ASP A 98 4.26 11.44 15.95
N PRO A 99 3.05 11.84 16.34
CA PRO A 99 2.87 12.96 17.25
C PRO A 99 3.34 12.66 18.69
N LYS A 100 3.48 11.39 19.09
CA LYS A 100 3.88 11.01 20.46
C LYS A 100 5.36 11.31 20.70
N VAL A 101 6.18 11.08 19.67
CA VAL A 101 7.64 11.32 19.73
C VAL A 101 8.10 12.46 18.83
N GLN A 102 7.16 13.13 18.15
CA GLN A 102 7.39 14.25 17.23
C GLN A 102 8.44 13.95 16.14
N LYS A 103 8.32 12.76 15.53
CA LYS A 103 9.23 12.29 14.47
C LYS A 103 8.48 12.01 13.18
N VAL A 104 9.15 12.31 12.06
CA VAL A 104 8.77 11.85 10.73
C VAL A 104 9.61 10.65 10.35
N THR A 105 8.96 9.64 9.76
CA THR A 105 9.62 8.48 9.15
C THR A 105 9.26 8.42 7.66
N ILE A 106 10.27 8.30 6.81
CA ILE A 106 10.14 8.04 5.36
C ILE A 106 10.78 6.69 5.06
N THR A 107 10.13 5.90 4.22
CA THR A 107 10.61 4.57 3.83
C THR A 107 10.69 4.48 2.31
N THR A 108 11.88 4.18 1.80
CA THR A 108 12.11 3.87 0.38
C THR A 108 12.35 2.37 0.21
N GLU A 109 12.65 1.93 -1.02
CA GLU A 109 12.98 0.52 -1.30
C GLU A 109 14.20 -0.02 -0.52
N ASN A 110 15.06 0.85 0.01
CA ASN A 110 16.30 0.47 0.68
C ASN A 110 16.73 1.42 1.80
N LYS A 111 15.90 2.42 2.15
CA LYS A 111 16.22 3.36 3.21
C LYS A 111 15.06 3.55 4.18
N VAL A 112 15.39 3.64 5.46
CA VAL A 112 14.55 4.26 6.48
C VAL A 112 15.18 5.59 6.86
N ILE A 113 14.43 6.67 6.70
CA ILE A 113 14.85 8.00 7.06
C ILE A 113 14.00 8.47 8.25
N ARG A 114 14.66 8.89 9.34
CA ARG A 114 13.99 9.41 10.54
C ARG A 114 14.49 10.81 10.87
N MET A 115 13.55 11.70 11.19
CA MET A 115 13.83 13.08 11.52
C MET A 115 12.97 13.51 12.71
N ALA A 116 13.59 14.10 13.71
CA ALA A 116 12.92 14.68 14.86
C ALA A 116 12.66 16.18 14.67
N THR A 117 11.63 16.68 15.34
CA THR A 117 11.29 18.11 15.33
C THR A 117 12.37 18.96 15.99
N ASP A 118 12.69 20.11 15.40
CA ASP A 118 13.67 21.09 15.90
C ASP A 118 15.11 20.56 16.04
N GLU A 119 15.42 19.41 15.42
CA GLU A 119 16.76 18.84 15.36
C GLU A 119 17.37 19.01 13.96
N LEU A 120 18.66 19.38 13.92
CA LEU A 120 19.42 19.44 12.67
C LEU A 120 19.97 18.06 12.25
N THR A 121 19.90 17.06 13.13
CA THR A 121 20.36 15.71 12.81
C THR A 121 19.16 14.87 12.39
N TYR A 122 19.32 14.14 11.29
CA TYR A 122 18.40 13.11 10.85
C TYR A 122 19.19 11.84 10.54
N TYR A 123 18.51 10.70 10.48
CA TYR A 123 19.15 9.41 10.33
C TYR A 123 18.70 8.76 9.03
N VAL A 124 19.63 8.15 8.29
CA VAL A 124 19.36 7.30 7.12
C VAL A 124 19.97 5.94 7.41
N ASN A 125 19.14 4.91 7.58
CA ASN A 125 19.57 3.59 8.04
C ASN A 125 20.48 3.67 9.28
N GLU A 126 20.07 4.43 10.29
CA GLU A 126 20.83 4.68 11.54
C GLU A 126 22.12 5.52 11.38
N GLU A 127 22.52 5.89 10.17
CA GLU A 127 23.65 6.79 9.94
C GLU A 127 23.23 8.26 10.08
N PRO A 128 23.89 9.07 10.94
CA PRO A 128 23.52 10.46 11.18
C PRO A 128 23.97 11.36 10.03
N LEU A 129 23.06 12.23 9.60
CA LEU A 129 23.27 13.27 8.60
C LEU A 129 22.72 14.60 9.11
N THR A 130 23.15 15.70 8.47
CA THR A 130 22.83 17.06 8.92
C THR A 130 21.92 17.78 7.92
N LEU A 131 20.90 18.45 8.46
CA LEU A 131 20.04 19.41 7.78
C LEU A 131 20.62 20.82 7.90
N GLU A 132 20.27 21.67 6.95
CA GLU A 132 20.56 23.10 7.07
C GLU A 132 19.50 23.80 7.94
N ILE A 133 18.23 23.45 7.75
CA ILE A 133 17.10 23.92 8.53
C ILE A 133 16.36 22.69 9.10
N PRO A 134 15.97 22.68 10.39
CA PRO A 134 15.25 21.55 10.97
C PRO A 134 13.81 21.53 10.47
N MET A 135 13.17 20.36 10.52
CA MET A 135 11.70 20.32 10.43
C MET A 135 11.08 21.02 11.64
N LYS A 136 9.90 21.62 11.46
CA LYS A 136 9.22 22.43 12.49
C LYS A 136 7.77 22.01 12.65
N ILE A 137 7.21 22.29 13.82
CA ILE A 137 5.76 22.26 14.03
C ILE A 137 5.25 23.69 14.05
N ILE A 138 4.41 24.05 13.08
CA ILE A 138 3.79 25.38 12.98
C ILE A 138 2.29 25.20 13.16
N GLN A 139 1.74 25.78 14.23
CA GLN A 139 0.30 25.69 14.57
C GLN A 139 -0.22 24.24 14.68
N GLY A 140 0.63 23.32 15.14
CA GLY A 140 0.30 21.90 15.30
C GLY A 140 0.49 21.05 14.04
N THR A 141 0.91 21.65 12.92
CA THR A 141 1.21 20.93 11.67
C THR A 141 2.72 20.77 11.50
N PRO A 142 3.24 19.57 11.21
CA PRO A 142 4.64 19.38 10.88
C PRO A 142 4.96 19.94 9.48
N TYR A 143 6.13 20.55 9.34
CA TYR A 143 6.64 21.08 8.08
C TYR A 143 8.06 20.59 7.84
N LEU A 144 8.32 20.12 6.61
CA LEU A 144 9.62 19.58 6.23
C LEU A 144 10.34 20.50 5.25
N PRO A 145 11.68 20.62 5.35
CA PRO A 145 12.50 21.40 4.43
C PRO A 145 12.53 20.77 3.04
N VAL A 146 12.33 21.60 2.01
CA VAL A 146 12.36 21.15 0.60
C VAL A 146 13.73 20.61 0.21
N SER A 147 14.81 21.23 0.69
CA SER A 147 16.18 20.77 0.40
C SER A 147 16.43 19.34 0.87
N PHE A 148 15.71 18.87 1.90
CA PHE A 148 15.71 17.48 2.33
C PHE A 148 14.86 16.61 1.42
N LEU A 149 13.63 17.03 1.09
CA LEU A 149 12.71 16.26 0.26
C LEU A 149 13.28 15.99 -1.13
N GLU A 150 13.93 16.98 -1.74
CA GLU A 150 14.57 16.85 -3.06
C GLU A 150 15.74 15.85 -3.10
N ARG A 151 16.29 15.43 -1.94
CA ARG A 151 17.31 14.37 -1.87
C ARG A 151 16.73 12.97 -2.03
N PHE A 152 15.45 12.78 -1.70
CA PHE A 152 14.82 11.45 -1.62
C PHE A 152 13.67 11.28 -2.61
N PHE A 153 13.05 12.38 -3.02
CA PHE A 153 11.93 12.37 -3.95
C PHE A 153 12.33 13.08 -5.24
N PRO A 154 11.82 12.62 -6.40
CA PRO A 154 12.19 13.18 -7.69
C PRO A 154 11.46 14.49 -8.00
N ILE A 155 11.37 15.39 -7.02
CA ILE A 155 10.66 16.65 -7.09
C ILE A 155 11.61 17.82 -7.37
N GLU A 156 11.11 18.86 -8.01
CA GLU A 156 11.75 20.18 -8.11
C GLU A 156 10.78 21.23 -7.57
N THR A 157 11.27 22.12 -6.72
CA THR A 157 10.47 23.17 -6.10
C THR A 157 11.02 24.55 -6.43
N ASN A 158 10.14 25.48 -6.80
CA ASN A 158 10.53 26.86 -7.09
C ASN A 158 9.59 27.85 -6.42
N TYR A 159 10.15 28.85 -5.73
CA TYR A 159 9.40 29.98 -5.20
C TYR A 159 9.46 31.17 -6.17
N HIS A 160 8.29 31.69 -6.53
CA HIS A 160 8.10 32.81 -7.44
C HIS A 160 7.73 34.07 -6.66
N GLU A 161 8.73 34.86 -6.27
CA GLU A 161 8.55 36.06 -5.43
C GLU A 161 7.50 37.04 -5.97
N LYS A 162 7.41 37.22 -7.30
CA LYS A 162 6.49 38.18 -7.92
C LYS A 162 5.02 37.80 -7.77
N THR A 163 4.73 36.50 -7.72
CA THR A 163 3.37 35.96 -7.61
C THR A 163 3.08 35.40 -6.22
N ASN A 164 4.11 35.28 -5.37
CA ASN A 164 4.08 34.63 -4.08
C ASN A 164 3.56 33.18 -4.16
N ILE A 165 4.00 32.45 -5.19
CA ILE A 165 3.60 31.06 -5.47
C ILE A 165 4.80 30.13 -5.35
N ILE A 166 4.61 28.98 -4.75
CA ILE A 166 5.51 27.83 -4.86
C ILE A 166 4.97 26.88 -5.91
N THR A 167 5.82 26.49 -6.87
CA THR A 167 5.54 25.41 -7.81
C THR A 167 6.33 24.17 -7.44
N VAL A 168 5.68 23.01 -7.45
CA VAL A 168 6.32 21.70 -7.31
C VAL A 168 6.00 20.85 -8.54
N ASP A 169 7.01 20.20 -9.10
CA ASP A 169 6.87 19.23 -10.19
C ASP A 169 7.76 18.01 -9.95
N TYR A 170 7.54 16.94 -10.70
CA TYR A 170 8.50 15.86 -10.81
C TYR A 170 9.49 16.16 -11.95
N TYR A 171 10.79 16.13 -11.65
CA TYR A 171 11.81 16.33 -12.69
C TYR A 171 11.97 15.10 -13.60
N ILE A 172 11.44 13.95 -13.18
CA ILE A 172 11.41 12.69 -13.94
C ILE A 172 10.23 12.58 -14.91
N GLU A 173 9.38 13.60 -14.98
CA GLU A 173 8.28 13.64 -15.94
C GLU A 173 8.71 14.34 -17.23
N GLU A 174 8.20 13.85 -18.37
CA GLU A 174 8.33 14.53 -19.65
C GLU A 174 7.77 15.95 -19.57
N LYS A 175 8.51 16.91 -20.12
CA LYS A 175 8.10 18.32 -20.14
C LYS A 175 7.95 18.77 -21.60
N THR A 176 6.83 19.40 -21.92
CA THR A 176 6.69 20.14 -23.18
C THR A 176 6.83 21.63 -22.89
N ILE A 177 7.78 22.29 -23.52
CA ILE A 177 7.95 23.74 -23.46
C ILE A 177 7.46 24.36 -24.77
N GLY A 178 6.76 25.48 -24.67
CA GLY A 178 6.35 26.29 -25.80
C GLY A 178 6.73 27.76 -25.63
N ILE A 179 6.86 28.46 -26.74
CA ILE A 179 7.15 29.88 -26.81
C ILE A 179 5.89 30.64 -27.23
N VAL A 180 5.51 31.66 -26.49
CA VAL A 180 4.40 32.55 -26.86
C VAL A 180 4.75 33.28 -28.17
N ALA A 181 3.97 33.02 -29.22
CA ALA A 181 4.25 33.45 -30.59
C ALA A 181 3.58 34.78 -30.98
N LYS A 182 2.78 35.38 -30.09
CA LYS A 182 2.05 36.62 -30.37
C LYS A 182 2.07 37.56 -29.19
N GLU A 183 2.27 38.83 -29.49
CA GLU A 183 2.05 39.93 -28.54
C GLU A 183 0.61 39.95 -28.00
N LYS A 184 0.49 40.27 -26.71
CA LYS A 184 -0.77 40.37 -25.96
C LYS A 184 -1.61 39.09 -25.93
N SER A 185 -0.97 37.94 -25.76
CA SER A 185 -1.65 36.65 -25.68
C SER A 185 -2.37 36.48 -24.33
N GLN A 186 -3.70 36.40 -24.33
CA GLN A 186 -4.51 36.36 -23.11
C GLN A 186 -4.56 34.95 -22.51
N LEU A 187 -3.96 34.77 -21.33
CA LEU A 187 -4.06 33.55 -20.54
C LEU A 187 -5.38 33.56 -19.78
N ARG A 188 -6.22 32.54 -19.97
CA ARG A 188 -7.59 32.49 -19.44
C ARG A 188 -7.75 31.44 -18.35
N LEU A 189 -8.79 31.60 -17.52
CA LEU A 189 -9.10 30.65 -16.44
C LEU A 189 -9.66 29.31 -16.93
N HIS A 190 -10.34 29.31 -18.07
CA HIS A 190 -10.96 28.12 -18.67
C HIS A 190 -10.71 28.13 -20.19
N PRO A 191 -10.76 26.98 -20.88
CA PRO A 191 -10.46 26.84 -22.31
C PRO A 191 -11.59 27.40 -23.20
N THR A 192 -11.92 28.67 -23.02
CA THR A 192 -12.93 29.37 -23.81
C THR A 192 -12.65 30.87 -23.82
N ILE A 193 -12.91 31.51 -24.96
CA ILE A 193 -12.80 32.97 -25.08
C ILE A 193 -13.77 33.71 -24.15
N LYS A 194 -14.78 33.02 -23.60
CA LYS A 194 -15.74 33.55 -22.62
C LYS A 194 -15.22 33.58 -21.20
N SER A 195 -14.11 32.92 -20.94
CA SER A 195 -13.49 32.88 -19.63
C SER A 195 -12.75 34.20 -19.35
N PRO A 196 -12.76 34.72 -18.12
CA PRO A 196 -11.95 35.88 -17.76
C PRO A 196 -10.45 35.64 -18.03
N THR A 197 -9.73 36.74 -18.24
CA THR A 197 -8.28 36.72 -18.44
C THR A 197 -7.58 36.84 -17.09
N ILE A 198 -6.61 35.95 -16.83
CA ILE A 198 -5.77 35.97 -15.62
C ILE A 198 -4.64 36.98 -15.81
N THR A 199 -3.92 36.84 -16.93
CA THR A 199 -2.81 37.71 -17.29
C THR A 199 -2.62 37.75 -18.81
N THR A 200 -1.82 38.69 -19.27
CA THR A 200 -1.45 38.84 -20.68
C THR A 200 0.02 38.52 -20.85
N LEU A 201 0.31 37.56 -21.71
CA LEU A 201 1.65 37.09 -22.04
C LEU A 201 2.23 37.87 -23.23
N LYS A 202 3.54 38.10 -23.18
CA LYS A 202 4.32 38.77 -24.22
C LYS A 202 4.91 37.75 -25.18
N GLU A 203 5.24 38.20 -26.38
CA GLU A 203 5.94 37.36 -27.35
C GLU A 203 7.31 36.93 -26.80
N GLY A 204 7.72 35.70 -27.10
CA GLY A 204 9.00 35.14 -26.65
C GLY A 204 8.98 34.57 -25.23
N GLN A 205 7.88 34.65 -24.48
CA GLN A 205 7.79 34.03 -23.16
C GLN A 205 7.71 32.50 -23.26
N GLU A 206 8.56 31.82 -22.50
CA GLU A 206 8.50 30.37 -22.31
C GLU A 206 7.37 29.98 -21.36
N VAL A 207 6.65 28.92 -21.72
CA VAL A 207 5.59 28.31 -20.91
C VAL A 207 5.73 26.79 -20.93
N ARG A 208 5.41 26.14 -19.81
CA ARG A 208 5.27 24.68 -19.77
C ARG A 208 3.85 24.30 -20.18
N ILE A 209 3.72 23.36 -21.08
CA ILE A 209 2.46 22.80 -21.57
C ILE A 209 2.21 21.47 -20.86
N TYR A 210 0.99 21.26 -20.39
CA TYR A 210 0.60 20.03 -19.69
C TYR A 210 -0.42 19.23 -20.50
N GLU A 211 -1.46 19.90 -20.99
CA GLU A 211 -2.58 19.24 -21.66
C GLU A 211 -3.06 20.05 -22.86
N SER A 212 -3.62 19.34 -23.84
CA SER A 212 -4.27 19.90 -25.02
C SER A 212 -5.77 19.62 -24.97
N ILE A 213 -6.59 20.68 -24.95
CA ILE A 213 -8.05 20.60 -24.91
C ILE A 213 -8.62 21.39 -26.09
N GLU A 214 -9.12 20.68 -27.09
CA GLU A 214 -9.57 21.28 -28.36
C GLU A 214 -8.50 22.21 -28.96
N ASP A 215 -8.79 23.51 -29.09
CA ASP A 215 -7.89 24.55 -29.60
C ASP A 215 -7.10 25.27 -28.50
N TRP A 216 -7.02 24.70 -27.29
CA TRP A 216 -6.35 25.29 -26.13
C TRP A 216 -5.26 24.38 -25.59
N TYR A 217 -4.19 25.00 -25.08
CA TYR A 217 -3.25 24.37 -24.19
C TYR A 217 -3.51 24.82 -22.76
N GLN A 218 -3.52 23.89 -21.81
CA GLN A 218 -3.29 24.23 -20.42
C GLN A 218 -1.78 24.42 -20.22
N ILE A 219 -1.41 25.60 -19.75
CA ILE A 219 0.00 25.98 -19.57
C ILE A 219 0.24 26.50 -18.17
N ARG A 220 1.50 26.43 -17.75
CA ARG A 220 2.01 27.18 -16.60
C ARG A 220 3.11 28.13 -17.05
N THR A 221 3.03 29.38 -16.63
CA THR A 221 4.07 30.37 -16.90
C THR A 221 5.30 30.15 -16.03
N LYS A 222 6.43 30.77 -16.37
CA LYS A 222 7.64 30.77 -15.54
C LYS A 222 7.44 31.32 -14.13
N GLU A 223 6.41 32.15 -13.91
CA GLU A 223 6.06 32.74 -12.61
C GLU A 223 4.98 31.92 -11.85
N GLY A 224 4.77 30.67 -12.27
CA GLY A 224 3.86 29.72 -11.60
C GLY A 224 2.37 29.90 -11.91
N ILE A 225 1.98 30.75 -12.87
CA ILE A 225 0.57 31.01 -13.19
C ILE A 225 0.04 29.93 -14.13
N VAL A 226 -0.98 29.19 -13.69
CA VAL A 226 -1.67 28.19 -14.52
C VAL A 226 -2.87 28.82 -15.23
N GLY A 227 -3.06 28.49 -16.51
CA GLY A 227 -4.27 28.83 -17.24
C GLY A 227 -4.32 28.21 -18.62
N TYR A 228 -5.23 28.70 -19.45
CA TYR A 228 -5.48 28.19 -20.79
C TYR A 228 -5.12 29.24 -21.85
N LEU A 229 -4.32 28.83 -22.83
CA LEU A 229 -3.89 29.66 -23.95
C LEU A 229 -4.26 28.98 -25.28
N GLN A 230 -4.72 29.75 -26.26
CA GLN A 230 -5.06 29.18 -27.57
C GLN A 230 -3.80 28.63 -28.25
N GLN A 231 -3.87 27.44 -28.83
CA GLN A 231 -2.71 26.76 -29.42
C GLN A 231 -2.01 27.61 -30.49
N LYS A 232 -2.79 28.32 -31.32
CA LYS A 232 -2.29 29.27 -32.33
C LYS A 232 -1.51 30.48 -31.77
N HIS A 233 -1.37 30.61 -30.45
CA HIS A 233 -0.55 31.63 -29.77
C HIS A 233 0.74 31.03 -29.20
N ILE A 234 0.98 29.74 -29.40
CA ILE A 234 2.20 29.04 -29.00
C ILE A 234 2.90 28.51 -30.25
N GLY A 235 4.22 28.67 -30.30
CA GLY A 235 5.11 28.05 -31.27
C GLY A 235 6.36 27.50 -30.59
N GLY A 236 7.31 26.99 -31.38
CA GLY A 236 8.60 26.52 -30.84
C GLY A 236 8.45 25.40 -29.80
N LEU A 237 7.56 24.43 -30.05
CA LEU A 237 7.34 23.31 -29.15
C LEU A 237 8.61 22.47 -29.04
N GLN A 238 9.03 22.23 -27.80
CA GLN A 238 10.16 21.39 -27.46
C GLN A 238 9.73 20.36 -26.42
N GLU A 239 9.87 19.08 -26.77
CA GLU A 239 9.75 17.98 -25.82
C GLU A 239 11.11 17.77 -25.13
N ILE A 240 11.07 17.73 -23.81
CA ILE A 240 12.21 17.48 -22.94
C ILE A 240 11.96 16.14 -22.26
N VAL A 241 12.74 15.15 -22.67
CA VAL A 241 12.77 13.83 -22.04
C VAL A 241 13.72 13.92 -20.83
N PRO A 242 13.26 13.56 -19.62
CA PRO A 242 14.08 13.64 -18.43
C PRO A 242 15.17 12.58 -18.43
N GLU A 243 16.27 12.82 -17.72
CA GLU A 243 17.23 11.76 -17.44
C GLU A 243 16.57 10.70 -16.54
N PRO A 244 16.73 9.40 -16.83
CA PRO A 244 16.21 8.36 -15.97
C PRO A 244 16.88 8.46 -14.60
N LEU A 245 16.13 8.11 -13.54
CA LEU A 245 16.71 7.97 -12.22
C LEU A 245 17.92 7.01 -12.30
N PRO A 246 18.97 7.24 -11.48
CA PRO A 246 20.05 6.27 -11.34
C PRO A 246 19.43 4.89 -11.10
N ASN A 247 19.94 3.87 -11.79
CA ASN A 247 19.44 2.50 -11.62
C ASN A 247 19.31 2.18 -10.14
N ALA A 248 18.16 1.63 -9.74
CA ALA A 248 17.96 1.15 -8.38
C ALA A 248 19.17 0.27 -7.99
N PRO A 249 19.74 0.45 -6.79
CA PRO A 249 20.89 -0.33 -6.37
C PRO A 249 20.58 -1.82 -6.56
N VAL A 250 21.55 -2.55 -7.12
CA VAL A 250 21.41 -3.99 -7.35
C VAL A 250 21.04 -4.64 -6.02
N VAL A 251 19.80 -5.12 -5.92
CA VAL A 251 19.34 -5.89 -4.78
C VAL A 251 20.25 -7.12 -4.68
N PRO A 252 20.85 -7.43 -3.52
CA PRO A 252 21.56 -8.69 -3.33
C PRO A 252 20.70 -9.83 -3.87
N ASN A 253 21.29 -10.78 -4.59
CA ASN A 253 20.55 -11.90 -5.18
C ASN A 253 19.65 -12.55 -4.14
N LYS A 254 18.33 -12.35 -4.27
CA LYS A 254 17.31 -12.91 -3.38
C LYS A 254 17.45 -14.42 -3.36
N TRP A 255 17.62 -14.99 -2.16
CA TRP A 255 17.73 -16.44 -2.00
C TRP A 255 16.52 -17.14 -2.61
N LYS A 256 16.78 -18.27 -3.28
CA LYS A 256 15.78 -19.17 -3.82
C LYS A 256 16.23 -20.60 -3.53
N PRO A 257 15.30 -21.56 -3.41
CA PRO A 257 15.67 -22.96 -3.30
C PRO A 257 16.48 -23.40 -4.53
N THR A 258 17.36 -24.36 -4.34
CA THR A 258 18.24 -24.87 -5.43
C THR A 258 17.43 -25.51 -6.55
N GLU A 259 16.29 -26.11 -6.21
CA GLU A 259 15.39 -26.80 -7.11
C GLU A 259 13.94 -26.49 -6.74
N GLY A 260 13.11 -26.30 -7.77
CA GLY A 260 11.67 -26.17 -7.65
C GLY A 260 11.17 -24.98 -6.82
N LYS A 261 10.07 -25.21 -6.09
CA LYS A 261 9.35 -24.25 -5.25
C LYS A 261 9.78 -24.37 -3.78
N ILE A 262 9.47 -23.36 -2.98
CA ILE A 262 9.79 -23.33 -1.54
C ILE A 262 8.89 -24.31 -0.79
N ASN A 263 9.51 -25.13 0.06
CA ASN A 263 8.85 -25.92 1.08
C ASN A 263 9.33 -25.43 2.45
N ALA A 264 8.41 -24.84 3.21
CA ALA A 264 8.68 -24.27 4.51
C ALA A 264 7.83 -24.95 5.59
N VAL A 265 8.29 -24.95 6.85
CA VAL A 265 7.51 -25.50 7.97
C VAL A 265 7.71 -24.71 9.24
N TRP A 266 6.60 -24.38 9.92
CA TRP A 266 6.66 -23.84 11.28
C TRP A 266 7.04 -24.93 12.27
N HIS A 267 8.04 -24.61 13.08
CA HIS A 267 8.62 -25.51 14.06
C HIS A 267 8.41 -24.95 15.46
N GLN A 268 7.39 -25.46 16.14
CA GLN A 268 7.03 -24.90 17.44
C GLN A 268 8.04 -25.29 18.52
N VAL A 269 8.69 -24.29 19.09
CA VAL A 269 9.67 -24.38 20.18
C VAL A 269 9.11 -23.65 21.39
N PHE A 270 8.85 -24.37 22.48
CA PHE A 270 8.26 -23.81 23.70
C PHE A 270 9.28 -23.36 24.75
N SER A 271 10.50 -23.90 24.69
CA SER A 271 11.58 -23.61 25.63
C SER A 271 12.93 -23.97 25.01
N THR A 272 14.01 -23.41 25.54
CA THR A 272 15.38 -23.77 25.16
C THR A 272 15.68 -25.25 25.42
N SER A 273 15.11 -25.83 26.48
CA SER A 273 15.27 -27.25 26.83
C SER A 273 14.62 -28.22 25.84
N ASN A 274 13.62 -27.78 25.07
CA ASN A 274 12.90 -28.62 24.12
C ASN A 274 13.52 -28.58 22.71
N GLN A 275 14.53 -27.74 22.47
CA GLN A 275 15.13 -27.58 21.14
C GLN A 275 15.79 -28.85 20.62
N GLN A 276 16.37 -29.69 21.48
CA GLN A 276 16.98 -30.95 21.06
C GLN A 276 15.95 -31.94 20.50
N VAL A 277 14.82 -32.11 21.20
CA VAL A 277 13.68 -32.93 20.74
C VAL A 277 13.10 -32.37 19.44
N ALA A 278 13.07 -31.04 19.33
CA ALA A 278 12.67 -30.33 18.13
C ALA A 278 13.59 -30.68 16.94
N LYS A 279 14.92 -30.59 17.09
CA LYS A 279 15.93 -30.91 16.05
C LYS A 279 15.80 -32.35 15.54
N GLU A 280 15.62 -33.32 16.44
CA GLU A 280 15.50 -34.74 16.08
C GLU A 280 14.29 -35.00 15.17
N GLY A 281 13.21 -34.22 15.33
CA GLY A 281 11.99 -34.36 14.54
C GLY A 281 12.12 -33.91 13.07
N ILE A 282 13.11 -33.10 12.71
CA ILE A 282 13.30 -32.48 11.38
C ILE A 282 14.63 -32.85 10.70
N THR A 283 15.35 -33.85 11.21
CA THR A 283 16.61 -34.28 10.60
C THR A 283 16.38 -35.02 9.27
N ASN A 284 17.12 -34.63 8.23
CA ASN A 284 17.08 -35.22 6.88
C ASN A 284 15.69 -35.27 6.23
N VAL A 285 14.84 -34.28 6.48
CA VAL A 285 13.57 -34.16 5.76
C VAL A 285 13.86 -33.75 4.31
N GLN A 286 13.63 -34.66 3.38
CA GLN A 286 13.86 -34.41 1.96
C GLN A 286 12.87 -33.40 1.40
N GLY A 287 13.36 -32.53 0.50
CA GLY A 287 12.56 -31.50 -0.15
C GLY A 287 12.15 -30.33 0.75
N LEU A 288 12.58 -30.27 2.02
CA LEU A 288 12.40 -29.12 2.90
C LEU A 288 13.49 -28.08 2.65
N ASP A 289 13.14 -26.79 2.54
CA ASP A 289 14.12 -25.71 2.36
C ASP A 289 14.20 -24.75 3.54
N VAL A 290 13.09 -24.54 4.25
CA VAL A 290 13.00 -23.49 5.29
C VAL A 290 12.39 -24.04 6.58
N VAL A 291 13.04 -23.79 7.70
CA VAL A 291 12.47 -24.00 9.04
C VAL A 291 12.15 -22.67 9.70
N LEU A 292 10.94 -22.56 10.25
CA LEU A 292 10.45 -21.37 10.95
C LEU A 292 10.25 -21.66 12.44
N PRO A 293 11.31 -21.63 13.26
CA PRO A 293 11.16 -21.86 14.69
C PRO A 293 10.42 -20.70 15.38
N THR A 294 9.50 -21.01 16.30
CA THR A 294 8.73 -20.01 17.06
C THR A 294 9.56 -19.39 18.19
N TRP A 295 10.60 -18.63 17.84
CA TRP A 295 11.64 -18.21 18.79
C TRP A 295 11.43 -16.85 19.43
N PHE A 296 10.72 -15.96 18.76
CA PHE A 296 10.60 -14.58 19.20
C PHE A 296 9.16 -14.24 19.55
N SER A 297 8.99 -13.40 20.55
CA SER A 297 7.72 -12.73 20.83
C SER A 297 7.97 -11.34 21.41
N ILE A 298 7.10 -10.39 21.09
CA ILE A 298 7.07 -9.10 21.81
C ILE A 298 6.77 -9.42 23.29
N ALA A 299 7.67 -9.08 24.19
CA ALA A 299 7.60 -9.45 25.61
C ALA A 299 6.79 -8.46 26.44
N ASN A 300 6.84 -7.17 26.09
CA ASN A 300 6.21 -6.09 26.83
C ASN A 300 5.92 -4.87 25.95
N GLU A 301 5.22 -3.90 26.55
CA GLU A 301 4.80 -2.67 25.88
C GLU A 301 5.96 -1.77 25.46
N GLU A 302 7.17 -1.97 25.99
CA GLU A 302 8.39 -1.27 25.60
C GLU A 302 8.97 -1.80 24.27
N GLY A 303 8.51 -2.96 23.80
CA GLY A 303 8.99 -3.59 22.56
C GLY A 303 10.20 -4.50 22.76
N GLU A 304 10.49 -4.95 23.99
CA GLU A 304 11.52 -5.97 24.23
C GLU A 304 11.12 -7.30 23.58
N ILE A 305 12.09 -8.04 23.05
CA ILE A 305 11.85 -9.35 22.43
C ILE A 305 12.26 -10.47 23.41
N ALA A 306 11.29 -11.32 23.77
CA ALA A 306 11.60 -12.61 24.38
C ALA A 306 12.25 -13.53 23.34
N ASN A 307 13.35 -14.17 23.71
CA ASN A 307 14.25 -14.81 22.77
C ASN A 307 14.55 -16.27 23.17
N LEU A 308 14.16 -17.21 22.29
CA LEU A 308 14.47 -18.64 22.41
C LEU A 308 15.45 -19.13 21.33
N ALA A 309 16.14 -18.25 20.62
CA ALA A 309 17.06 -18.61 19.56
C ALA A 309 18.29 -19.37 20.08
N ASP A 310 18.84 -20.24 19.23
CA ASP A 310 20.01 -21.05 19.53
C ASP A 310 20.90 -21.17 18.28
N LEU A 311 22.12 -20.67 18.38
CA LEU A 311 23.09 -20.71 17.30
C LEU A 311 23.42 -22.15 16.87
N SER A 312 23.41 -23.11 17.79
CA SER A 312 23.67 -24.52 17.46
C SER A 312 22.51 -25.15 16.67
N TYR A 313 21.28 -24.67 16.87
CA TYR A 313 20.15 -25.03 16.00
C TYR A 313 20.36 -24.47 14.60
N VAL A 314 20.78 -23.21 14.48
CA VAL A 314 21.00 -22.59 13.18
C VAL A 314 22.10 -23.32 12.41
N GLN A 315 23.23 -23.63 13.06
CA GLN A 315 24.32 -24.39 12.45
C GLN A 315 23.85 -25.77 11.97
N TRP A 316 23.15 -26.51 12.83
CA TRP A 316 22.57 -27.79 12.45
C TRP A 316 21.63 -27.67 11.25
N ALA A 317 20.73 -26.67 11.22
CA ALA A 317 19.79 -26.48 10.13
C ALA A 317 20.53 -26.18 8.81
N LYS A 318 21.58 -25.36 8.87
CA LYS A 318 22.43 -25.06 7.71
C LYS A 318 23.22 -26.26 7.22
N ASP A 319 23.70 -27.13 8.13
CA ASP A 319 24.34 -28.40 7.78
C ASP A 319 23.38 -29.37 7.06
N GLN A 320 22.06 -29.23 7.30
CA GLN A 320 21.03 -29.95 6.56
C GLN A 320 20.64 -29.26 5.23
N GLY A 321 21.16 -28.07 4.95
CA GLY A 321 20.82 -27.27 3.77
C GLY A 321 19.59 -26.37 3.95
N TYR A 322 19.07 -26.21 5.17
CA TYR A 322 17.90 -25.39 5.45
C TYR A 322 18.26 -23.92 5.69
N GLN A 323 17.38 -23.03 5.25
CA GLN A 323 17.28 -21.65 5.74
C GLN A 323 16.55 -21.62 7.08
N VAL A 324 16.91 -20.65 7.93
CA VAL A 324 16.26 -20.44 9.23
C VAL A 324 15.60 -19.07 9.26
N TRP A 325 14.26 -19.05 9.17
CA TRP A 325 13.44 -17.84 9.22
C TRP A 325 12.58 -17.86 10.49
N PRO A 326 13.17 -17.59 11.68
CA PRO A 326 12.41 -17.65 12.92
C PRO A 326 11.22 -16.69 12.91
N LEU A 327 10.15 -17.17 13.51
CA LEU A 327 8.92 -16.44 13.69
C LEU A 327 9.03 -15.52 14.90
N ILE A 328 8.52 -14.30 14.74
CA ILE A 328 8.18 -13.38 15.83
C ILE A 328 6.67 -13.16 15.91
N ASN A 329 6.09 -13.38 17.09
CA ASN A 329 4.67 -13.12 17.34
C ASN A 329 4.44 -11.93 18.30
N ASN A 330 3.20 -11.46 18.31
CA ASN A 330 2.71 -10.40 19.21
C ASN A 330 1.85 -10.96 20.36
N GLN A 331 2.02 -12.24 20.72
CA GLN A 331 1.23 -12.94 21.74
C GLN A 331 -0.30 -12.91 21.53
N PHE A 332 -0.78 -12.60 20.31
CA PHE A 332 -2.19 -12.37 20.01
C PHE A 332 -2.81 -11.24 20.87
N ASP A 333 -1.99 -10.33 21.41
CA ASP A 333 -2.43 -9.28 22.30
C ASP A 333 -2.55 -7.94 21.54
N PRO A 334 -3.78 -7.45 21.25
CA PRO A 334 -3.99 -6.20 20.55
C PRO A 334 -3.49 -4.98 21.34
N GLN A 335 -3.55 -5.00 22.68
CA GLN A 335 -3.12 -3.86 23.51
C GLN A 335 -1.60 -3.74 23.49
N LEU A 336 -0.91 -4.87 23.65
CA LEU A 336 0.53 -4.96 23.49
C LEU A 336 0.97 -4.47 22.10
N THR A 337 0.28 -4.94 21.06
CA THR A 337 0.56 -4.55 19.66
C THR A 337 0.40 -3.06 19.45
N HIS A 338 -0.71 -2.47 19.94
CA HIS A 338 -0.94 -1.03 19.90
C HIS A 338 0.20 -0.26 20.59
N ALA A 339 0.53 -0.66 21.82
CA ALA A 339 1.49 0.04 22.66
C ALA A 339 2.90 0.12 22.05
N VAL A 340 3.29 -0.92 21.30
CA VAL A 340 4.59 -1.00 20.60
C VAL A 340 4.53 -0.35 19.22
N LEU A 341 3.59 -0.75 18.36
CA LEU A 341 3.61 -0.33 16.96
C LEU A 341 3.18 1.13 16.75
N SER A 342 2.34 1.68 17.63
CA SER A 342 1.90 3.08 17.53
C SER A 342 2.94 4.12 18.01
N ASN A 343 4.17 3.69 18.34
CA ASN A 343 5.26 4.55 18.79
C ASN A 343 6.55 4.25 17.99
N THR A 344 7.09 5.26 17.33
CA THR A 344 8.25 5.15 16.44
C THR A 344 9.51 4.69 17.16
N ASP A 345 9.76 5.17 18.37
CA ASP A 345 10.95 4.78 19.14
C ASP A 345 10.88 3.31 19.54
N LYS A 346 9.68 2.80 19.85
CA LYS A 346 9.47 1.39 20.17
C LYS A 346 9.55 0.49 18.92
N ARG A 347 9.02 0.93 17.78
CA ARG A 347 9.23 0.23 16.49
C ARG A 347 10.71 0.16 16.15
N GLU A 348 11.43 1.27 16.29
CA GLU A 348 12.88 1.33 16.06
C GLU A 348 13.64 0.38 17.01
N TYR A 349 13.28 0.36 18.29
CA TYR A 349 13.88 -0.56 19.28
C TYR A 349 13.62 -2.03 18.95
N LEU A 350 12.40 -2.36 18.52
CA LEU A 350 12.03 -3.71 18.07
C LEU A 350 12.85 -4.12 16.83
N ILE A 351 12.97 -3.23 15.83
CA ILE A 351 13.77 -3.46 14.61
C ILE A 351 15.24 -3.68 14.98
N LYS A 352 15.83 -2.84 15.84
CA LYS A 352 17.23 -2.95 16.25
C LYS A 352 17.53 -4.30 16.92
N GLN A 353 16.65 -4.78 17.77
CA GLN A 353 16.80 -6.11 18.38
C GLN A 353 16.73 -7.23 17.34
N LEU A 354 15.78 -7.16 16.39
CA LEU A 354 15.69 -8.14 15.29
C LEU A 354 16.98 -8.17 14.45
N LEU A 355 17.51 -7.02 14.05
CA LEU A 355 18.76 -6.92 13.29
C LEU A 355 19.96 -7.47 14.09
N ALA A 356 20.03 -7.17 15.38
CA ALA A 356 21.05 -7.73 16.26
C ALA A 356 20.96 -9.25 16.34
N TYR A 357 19.75 -9.83 16.44
CA TYR A 357 19.55 -11.28 16.47
C TYR A 357 19.82 -11.96 15.13
N ILE A 358 19.47 -11.33 14.01
CA ILE A 358 19.84 -11.83 12.67
C ILE A 358 21.35 -11.99 12.57
N SER A 359 22.10 -10.96 12.96
CA SER A 359 23.56 -10.99 12.95
C SER A 359 24.13 -12.01 13.96
N LEU A 360 23.66 -11.97 15.21
CA LEU A 360 24.18 -12.81 16.31
C LEU A 360 23.97 -14.31 16.05
N TYR A 361 22.78 -14.69 15.58
CA TYR A 361 22.43 -16.09 15.35
C TYR A 361 22.66 -16.52 13.90
N GLN A 362 23.11 -15.62 13.03
CA GLN A 362 23.32 -15.87 11.60
C GLN A 362 22.04 -16.36 10.91
N LEU A 363 20.91 -15.71 11.21
CA LEU A 363 19.62 -16.06 10.63
C LEU A 363 19.57 -15.68 9.16
N ASP A 364 18.83 -16.45 8.36
CA ASP A 364 18.70 -16.17 6.93
C ASP A 364 17.44 -15.34 6.60
N GLY A 365 16.57 -15.13 7.58
CA GLY A 365 15.36 -14.32 7.44
C GLY A 365 14.59 -14.18 8.74
N ILE A 366 13.44 -13.50 8.68
CA ILE A 366 12.46 -13.38 9.76
C ILE A 366 11.06 -13.61 9.18
N ASN A 367 10.20 -14.26 9.96
CA ASN A 367 8.77 -14.38 9.69
C ASN A 367 7.99 -13.56 10.73
N ILE A 368 7.24 -12.55 10.27
CA ILE A 368 6.36 -11.76 11.13
C ILE A 368 5.01 -12.46 11.21
N ASP A 369 4.59 -12.83 12.42
CA ASP A 369 3.32 -13.50 12.71
C ASP A 369 2.53 -12.69 13.76
N PHE A 370 2.12 -11.49 13.37
CA PHE A 370 1.34 -10.61 14.24
C PHE A 370 -0.13 -10.82 13.95
N GLU A 371 -0.84 -11.36 14.93
CA GLU A 371 -2.23 -11.79 14.81
C GLU A 371 -3.13 -10.98 15.75
N SER A 372 -4.43 -10.96 15.50
CA SER A 372 -5.39 -10.19 16.33
C SER A 372 -5.07 -8.69 16.42
N ILE A 373 -4.45 -8.10 15.38
CA ILE A 373 -4.22 -6.66 15.27
C ILE A 373 -5.58 -5.93 15.26
N ALA A 374 -5.69 -4.83 16.03
CA ALA A 374 -6.88 -3.99 16.01
C ALA A 374 -7.01 -3.27 14.65
N LYS A 375 -8.25 -2.97 14.22
CA LYS A 375 -8.48 -2.38 12.89
C LYS A 375 -7.74 -1.06 12.71
N GLU A 376 -7.73 -0.23 13.75
CA GLU A 376 -7.04 1.06 13.83
C GLU A 376 -5.51 0.94 13.80
N ASP A 377 -4.96 -0.22 14.18
CA ASP A 377 -3.52 -0.45 14.26
C ASP A 377 -2.92 -1.02 12.97
N GLY A 378 -3.77 -1.31 11.98
CA GLY A 378 -3.35 -1.76 10.65
C GLY A 378 -2.29 -0.84 10.02
N ILE A 379 -2.45 0.48 10.16
CA ILE A 379 -1.50 1.45 9.63
C ILE A 379 -0.14 1.38 10.35
N TYR A 380 -0.13 1.12 11.66
CA TYR A 380 1.11 0.98 12.43
C TYR A 380 1.82 -0.33 12.11
N PHE A 381 1.06 -1.40 11.85
CA PHE A 381 1.60 -2.66 11.35
C PHE A 381 2.25 -2.48 9.97
N LEU A 382 1.54 -1.84 9.02
CA LEU A 382 2.10 -1.52 7.72
C LEU A 382 3.40 -0.69 7.87
N GLN A 383 3.36 0.35 8.70
CA GLN A 383 4.52 1.20 8.95
C GLN A 383 5.71 0.42 9.52
N PHE A 384 5.47 -0.47 10.49
CA PHE A 384 6.52 -1.37 11.01
C PHE A 384 7.16 -2.23 9.93
N ILE A 385 6.36 -2.86 9.06
CA ILE A 385 6.89 -3.67 7.96
C ILE A 385 7.69 -2.82 6.97
N ARG A 386 7.20 -1.64 6.62
CA ARG A 386 7.89 -0.71 5.71
C ARG A 386 9.21 -0.20 6.29
N GLU A 387 9.31 -0.05 7.60
CA GLU A 387 10.56 0.29 8.28
C GLU A 387 11.52 -0.91 8.35
N LEU A 388 11.01 -2.13 8.60
CA LEU A 388 11.85 -3.32 8.71
C LEU A 388 12.44 -3.76 7.36
N ALA A 389 11.67 -3.69 6.28
CA ALA A 389 12.03 -4.24 4.97
C ALA A 389 13.36 -3.69 4.39
N PRO A 390 13.64 -2.38 4.41
CA PRO A 390 14.92 -1.84 3.96
C PRO A 390 16.13 -2.43 4.69
N PHE A 391 16.05 -2.59 6.01
CA PHE A 391 17.14 -3.14 6.80
C PHE A 391 17.34 -4.63 6.54
N MET A 392 16.25 -5.40 6.38
CA MET A 392 16.33 -6.82 6.00
C MET A 392 17.05 -7.00 4.67
N LYS A 393 16.72 -6.15 3.68
CA LYS A 393 17.35 -6.14 2.37
C LYS A 393 18.84 -5.77 2.43
N GLU A 394 19.20 -4.80 3.27
CA GLU A 394 20.59 -4.43 3.52
C GLU A 394 21.41 -5.58 4.12
N GLN A 395 20.82 -6.37 5.01
CA GLN A 395 21.42 -7.59 5.57
C GLN A 395 21.41 -8.78 4.60
N GLY A 396 20.77 -8.68 3.43
CA GLY A 396 20.55 -9.80 2.52
C GLY A 396 19.67 -10.91 3.11
N SER A 397 18.85 -10.58 4.12
CA SER A 397 17.97 -11.51 4.83
C SER A 397 16.55 -11.46 4.30
N ILE A 398 15.86 -12.61 4.30
CA ILE A 398 14.48 -12.72 3.82
C ILE A 398 13.50 -12.14 4.84
N LEU A 399 12.57 -11.31 4.39
CA LEU A 399 11.42 -10.86 5.19
C LEU A 399 10.14 -11.54 4.71
N SER A 400 9.51 -12.33 5.56
CA SER A 400 8.20 -12.94 5.28
C SER A 400 7.16 -12.53 6.32
N VAL A 401 5.88 -12.56 5.94
CA VAL A 401 4.77 -12.22 6.83
C VAL A 401 3.68 -13.28 6.71
N ALA A 402 3.26 -13.85 7.83
CA ALA A 402 2.07 -14.67 7.91
C ALA A 402 0.82 -13.79 7.91
N MET A 403 -0.17 -14.12 7.08
CA MET A 403 -1.41 -13.36 6.96
C MET A 403 -2.61 -14.29 6.85
N TYR A 404 -3.71 -13.90 7.50
CA TYR A 404 -5.01 -14.51 7.26
C TYR A 404 -5.39 -14.49 5.78
N VAL A 405 -6.29 -15.37 5.37
CA VAL A 405 -6.94 -15.27 4.06
C VAL A 405 -7.68 -13.92 3.91
N PRO A 406 -7.75 -13.34 2.70
CA PRO A 406 -8.48 -12.10 2.47
C PRO A 406 -9.96 -12.20 2.88
N SER A 407 -10.43 -11.17 3.57
CA SER A 407 -11.82 -11.01 4.03
C SER A 407 -12.05 -9.56 4.47
N PRO A 408 -13.31 -9.10 4.59
CA PRO A 408 -13.60 -7.74 5.08
C PRO A 408 -13.02 -7.45 6.47
N TRP A 409 -12.83 -8.46 7.31
CA TRP A 409 -12.27 -8.29 8.65
C TRP A 409 -10.74 -8.24 8.66
N THR A 410 -10.05 -8.68 7.59
CA THR A 410 -8.58 -8.67 7.47
C THR A 410 -8.03 -7.56 6.58
N GLU A 411 -8.88 -6.69 6.03
CA GLU A 411 -8.47 -5.62 5.11
C GLU A 411 -7.42 -4.67 5.72
N HIS A 412 -7.52 -4.42 7.03
CA HIS A 412 -6.60 -3.57 7.78
C HIS A 412 -5.16 -4.12 7.88
N TYR A 413 -4.88 -5.34 7.40
CA TYR A 413 -3.50 -5.85 7.30
C TYR A 413 -2.73 -5.28 6.11
N HIS A 414 -3.36 -4.46 5.24
CA HIS A 414 -2.71 -3.78 4.13
C HIS A 414 -1.90 -4.72 3.22
N ARG A 415 -2.50 -5.87 2.88
CA ARG A 415 -1.83 -6.97 2.20
C ARG A 415 -1.14 -6.57 0.89
N LYS A 416 -1.73 -5.63 0.14
CA LYS A 416 -1.14 -5.09 -1.07
C LYS A 416 0.18 -4.38 -0.76
N GLU A 417 0.12 -3.39 0.12
CA GLU A 417 1.25 -2.53 0.49
C GLU A 417 2.34 -3.31 1.22
N VAL A 418 1.97 -4.27 2.07
CA VAL A 418 2.93 -5.21 2.67
C VAL A 418 3.58 -6.09 1.59
N GLY A 419 2.78 -6.63 0.67
CA GLY A 419 3.26 -7.45 -0.46
C GLY A 419 4.22 -6.72 -1.40
N GLU A 420 4.18 -5.38 -1.47
CA GLU A 420 5.14 -4.57 -2.23
C GLU A 420 6.54 -4.62 -1.61
N VAL A 421 6.64 -4.58 -0.27
CA VAL A 421 7.93 -4.40 0.45
C VAL A 421 8.55 -5.71 0.98
N VAL A 422 7.76 -6.76 1.21
CA VAL A 422 8.28 -8.04 1.74
C VAL A 422 8.71 -9.01 0.65
N ASP A 423 9.46 -10.05 1.05
CA ASP A 423 9.87 -11.10 0.14
C ASP A 423 8.77 -12.13 -0.12
N TYR A 424 8.05 -12.52 0.93
CA TYR A 424 6.99 -13.52 0.86
C TYR A 424 5.82 -13.20 1.79
N ILE A 425 4.60 -13.47 1.30
CA ILE A 425 3.38 -13.56 2.10
C ILE A 425 3.05 -15.05 2.28
N MET A 426 2.98 -15.50 3.52
CA MET A 426 2.51 -16.83 3.88
C MET A 426 1.01 -16.74 4.20
N ILE A 427 0.17 -17.18 3.27
CA ILE A 427 -1.29 -17.14 3.48
C ILE A 427 -1.66 -18.29 4.42
N MET A 428 -2.19 -17.98 5.59
CA MET A 428 -2.74 -18.94 6.54
C MET A 428 -4.09 -19.46 6.03
N ALA A 429 -4.07 -20.28 4.98
CA ALA A 429 -5.25 -20.88 4.35
C ALA A 429 -5.79 -22.07 5.16
N TYR A 430 -5.93 -21.87 6.46
CA TYR A 430 -6.47 -22.82 7.42
C TYR A 430 -7.20 -22.06 8.54
N ASP A 431 -7.78 -22.82 9.47
CA ASP A 431 -8.68 -22.31 10.51
C ASP A 431 -9.94 -21.64 9.93
N GLU A 432 -10.45 -22.17 8.79
CA GLU A 432 -11.80 -21.89 8.28
C GLU A 432 -12.85 -22.09 9.39
N HIS A 433 -12.72 -23.20 10.11
CA HIS A 433 -13.36 -23.44 11.41
C HIS A 433 -12.29 -23.69 12.48
N TRP A 434 -12.25 -22.83 13.50
CA TRP A 434 -11.20 -22.79 14.52
C TRP A 434 -11.75 -23.09 15.92
N GLY A 435 -10.89 -23.05 16.94
CA GLY A 435 -11.25 -23.49 18.30
C GLY A 435 -12.49 -22.83 18.91
N GLY A 436 -12.76 -21.58 18.54
CA GLY A 436 -13.89 -20.79 19.02
C GLY A 436 -15.07 -20.69 18.05
N SER A 437 -15.07 -21.43 16.93
CA SER A 437 -16.24 -21.45 16.03
C SER A 437 -17.46 -22.06 16.72
N SER A 438 -18.62 -21.46 16.50
CA SER A 438 -19.92 -21.95 16.99
C SER A 438 -20.47 -23.13 16.19
N THR A 439 -19.84 -23.46 15.06
CA THR A 439 -20.20 -24.58 14.18
C THR A 439 -18.98 -25.47 13.97
N SER A 440 -19.24 -26.77 13.83
CA SER A 440 -18.21 -27.70 13.38
C SER A 440 -17.97 -27.56 11.89
N GLY A 441 -16.76 -27.86 11.44
CA GLY A 441 -16.42 -27.82 10.04
C GLY A 441 -14.96 -28.12 9.76
N SER A 442 -14.61 -28.02 8.47
CA SER A 442 -13.25 -28.21 8.01
C SER A 442 -12.31 -27.12 8.55
N VAL A 443 -11.07 -27.52 8.82
CA VAL A 443 -9.97 -26.58 9.09
C VAL A 443 -9.53 -25.86 7.80
N ALA A 444 -9.59 -26.54 6.66
CA ALA A 444 -9.10 -26.02 5.38
C ALA A 444 -9.75 -26.76 4.21
N SER A 445 -11.04 -26.50 3.96
CA SER A 445 -11.71 -27.08 2.79
C SER A 445 -11.05 -26.61 1.51
N LEU A 446 -11.05 -27.44 0.46
CA LEU A 446 -10.36 -27.12 -0.79
C LEU A 446 -10.89 -25.81 -1.41
N GLY A 447 -12.21 -25.59 -1.37
CA GLY A 447 -12.83 -24.36 -1.85
C GLY A 447 -12.40 -23.11 -1.06
N PHE A 448 -12.31 -23.21 0.27
CA PHE A 448 -11.80 -22.11 1.11
C PHE A 448 -10.34 -21.78 0.78
N VAL A 449 -9.49 -22.80 0.65
CA VAL A 449 -8.08 -22.65 0.30
C VAL A 449 -7.92 -21.98 -1.07
N GLU A 450 -8.61 -22.47 -2.09
CA GLU A 450 -8.54 -21.92 -3.44
C GLU A 450 -9.04 -20.48 -3.49
N LYS A 451 -10.13 -20.16 -2.78
CA LYS A 451 -10.63 -18.79 -2.65
C LYS A 451 -9.58 -17.87 -2.01
N GLY A 452 -8.96 -18.31 -0.92
CA GLY A 452 -7.89 -17.55 -0.25
C GLY A 452 -6.70 -17.24 -1.18
N ILE A 453 -6.35 -18.17 -2.07
CA ILE A 453 -5.33 -17.97 -3.11
C ILE A 453 -5.81 -16.94 -4.13
N VAL A 454 -6.99 -17.14 -4.72
CA VAL A 454 -7.53 -16.26 -5.78
C VAL A 454 -7.64 -14.82 -5.29
N ASP A 455 -8.22 -14.60 -4.10
CA ASP A 455 -8.38 -13.26 -3.55
C ASP A 455 -7.03 -12.59 -3.23
N THR A 456 -6.02 -13.38 -2.84
CA THR A 456 -4.68 -12.83 -2.57
C THR A 456 -3.95 -12.43 -3.85
N LEU A 457 -4.15 -13.19 -4.93
CA LEU A 457 -3.56 -12.92 -6.25
C LEU A 457 -4.09 -11.62 -6.89
N GLU A 458 -5.20 -11.07 -6.42
CA GLU A 458 -5.69 -9.76 -6.87
C GLU A 458 -4.75 -8.61 -6.49
N VAL A 459 -3.95 -8.79 -5.42
CA VAL A 459 -3.14 -7.71 -4.84
C VAL A 459 -1.68 -8.08 -4.56
N VAL A 460 -1.31 -9.37 -4.55
CA VAL A 460 0.06 -9.83 -4.31
C VAL A 460 0.56 -10.65 -5.50
N PRO A 461 1.76 -10.37 -6.04
CA PRO A 461 2.36 -11.19 -7.09
C PRO A 461 2.55 -12.65 -6.65
N LYS A 462 2.18 -13.60 -7.53
CA LYS A 462 2.21 -15.05 -7.24
C LYS A 462 3.58 -15.57 -6.77
N GLU A 463 4.67 -15.00 -7.28
CA GLU A 463 6.05 -15.34 -6.92
C GLU A 463 6.44 -14.93 -5.50
N LYS A 464 5.58 -14.18 -4.79
CA LYS A 464 5.72 -13.86 -3.37
C LYS A 464 4.79 -14.69 -2.47
N ILE A 465 3.91 -15.53 -3.01
CA ILE A 465 2.88 -16.22 -2.21
C ILE A 465 3.35 -17.62 -1.83
N LEU A 466 3.36 -17.92 -0.52
CA LEU A 466 3.49 -19.26 0.03
C LEU A 466 2.14 -19.70 0.61
N LEU A 467 1.69 -20.89 0.21
CA LEU A 467 0.42 -21.44 0.67
C LEU A 467 0.58 -22.13 2.04
N GLY A 468 -0.05 -21.57 3.07
CA GLY A 468 -0.18 -22.19 4.38
C GLY A 468 -1.10 -23.40 4.34
N ILE A 469 -0.61 -24.57 4.77
CA ILE A 469 -1.39 -25.81 4.85
C ILE A 469 -1.35 -26.40 6.27
N PRO A 470 -2.48 -26.92 6.80
CA PRO A 470 -2.53 -27.48 8.13
C PRO A 470 -2.10 -28.95 8.13
N TYR A 471 -1.30 -29.33 9.12
CA TYR A 471 -0.96 -30.72 9.47
C TYR A 471 -1.82 -31.25 10.62
N TYR A 472 -2.91 -30.55 10.93
CA TYR A 472 -3.86 -30.90 11.97
C TYR A 472 -5.27 -30.78 11.45
N THR A 473 -6.16 -31.44 12.16
CA THR A 473 -7.60 -31.26 12.05
C THR A 473 -8.19 -31.04 13.44
N ARG A 474 -9.49 -30.74 13.51
CA ARG A 474 -10.24 -30.65 14.75
C ARG A 474 -11.23 -31.81 14.85
N LEU A 475 -11.22 -32.47 16.00
CA LEU A 475 -12.33 -33.32 16.43
C LEU A 475 -13.33 -32.43 17.14
N TRP A 476 -14.53 -32.35 16.58
CA TRP A 476 -15.64 -31.59 17.11
C TRP A 476 -16.52 -32.48 17.96
N ALA A 477 -17.05 -31.94 19.05
CA ALA A 477 -18.03 -32.56 19.92
C ALA A 477 -19.28 -31.66 19.96
N GLU A 478 -20.40 -32.19 19.52
CA GLU A 478 -21.70 -31.52 19.46
C GLU A 478 -22.64 -32.14 20.48
N GLU A 479 -23.11 -31.31 21.41
CA GLU A 479 -24.01 -31.72 22.48
C GLU A 479 -25.28 -30.86 22.42
N VAL A 480 -26.46 -31.49 22.45
CA VAL A 480 -27.73 -30.76 22.47
C VAL A 480 -28.09 -30.43 23.92
N LYS A 481 -28.07 -29.15 24.29
CA LYS A 481 -28.51 -28.63 25.60
C LYS A 481 -29.60 -27.59 25.42
N ASP A 482 -30.73 -27.79 26.10
CA ASP A 482 -31.87 -26.88 26.10
C ASP A 482 -32.35 -26.47 24.69
N GLY A 483 -32.27 -27.40 23.73
CA GLY A 483 -32.64 -27.17 22.33
C GLY A 483 -31.59 -26.44 21.48
N THR A 484 -30.42 -26.13 22.05
CA THR A 484 -29.27 -25.53 21.36
C THR A 484 -28.13 -26.54 21.22
N VAL A 485 -27.36 -26.44 20.12
CA VAL A 485 -26.18 -27.28 19.91
C VAL A 485 -24.96 -26.53 20.46
N GLU A 486 -24.39 -27.05 21.54
CA GLU A 486 -23.09 -26.61 22.03
C GLU A 486 -21.98 -27.35 21.27
N VAL A 487 -21.02 -26.59 20.76
CA VAL A 487 -19.90 -27.10 19.98
C VAL A 487 -18.61 -26.88 20.75
N LYS A 488 -17.81 -27.94 20.91
CA LYS A 488 -16.44 -27.89 21.44
C LYS A 488 -15.51 -28.60 20.47
N SER A 489 -14.24 -28.21 20.45
CA SER A 489 -13.25 -28.87 19.58
C SER A 489 -11.89 -29.04 20.22
N LYS A 490 -11.15 -30.04 19.71
CA LYS A 490 -9.75 -30.24 20.03
C LYS A 490 -8.95 -30.56 18.78
N ALA A 491 -7.80 -29.89 18.64
CA ALA A 491 -6.89 -30.13 17.53
C ALA A 491 -6.12 -31.46 17.71
N TYR A 492 -5.97 -32.21 16.62
CA TYR A 492 -5.20 -33.43 16.55
C TYR A 492 -4.38 -33.46 15.26
N GLY A 493 -3.15 -33.97 15.33
CA GLY A 493 -2.35 -34.25 14.13
C GLY A 493 -3.00 -35.34 13.27
N MET A 494 -2.62 -35.37 11.99
CA MET A 494 -3.24 -36.20 10.95
C MET A 494 -3.41 -37.68 11.37
N GLN A 495 -2.34 -38.33 11.85
CA GLN A 495 -2.41 -39.74 12.22
C GLN A 495 -3.31 -39.99 13.44
N LYS A 496 -3.25 -39.11 14.44
CA LYS A 496 -4.01 -39.28 15.68
C LYS A 496 -5.51 -39.09 15.44
N ALA A 497 -5.90 -38.14 14.62
CA ALA A 497 -7.29 -37.93 14.25
C ALA A 497 -7.87 -39.16 13.53
N TYR A 498 -7.11 -39.74 12.60
CA TYR A 498 -7.48 -40.96 11.89
C TYR A 498 -7.67 -42.15 12.86
N ASN A 499 -6.74 -42.34 13.80
CA ASN A 499 -6.85 -43.40 14.81
C ASN A 499 -8.09 -43.25 15.69
N ILE A 500 -8.42 -42.03 16.14
CA ILE A 500 -9.61 -41.79 16.97
C ILE A 500 -10.89 -42.22 16.25
N LEU A 501 -11.03 -41.91 14.96
CA LEU A 501 -12.20 -42.32 14.18
C LEU A 501 -12.29 -43.85 14.07
N ASN A 502 -11.18 -44.52 13.76
CA ASN A 502 -11.15 -45.98 13.65
C ASN A 502 -11.43 -46.69 15.00
N GLU A 503 -10.84 -46.19 16.09
CA GLU A 503 -11.05 -46.75 17.44
C GLU A 503 -12.53 -46.66 17.88
N ASN A 504 -13.29 -45.70 17.33
CA ASN A 504 -14.72 -45.56 17.58
C ASN A 504 -15.60 -46.16 16.46
N ASN A 505 -15.00 -46.93 15.53
CA ASN A 505 -15.67 -47.56 14.39
C ASN A 505 -16.48 -46.56 13.53
N ALA A 506 -15.99 -45.32 13.41
CA ALA A 506 -16.59 -44.32 12.55
C ALA A 506 -16.42 -44.73 11.07
N GLU A 507 -17.46 -44.51 10.26
CA GLU A 507 -17.31 -44.60 8.80
C GLU A 507 -16.55 -43.37 8.31
N ILE A 508 -15.49 -43.59 7.53
CA ILE A 508 -14.64 -42.53 7.00
C ILE A 508 -14.85 -42.48 5.48
N ILE A 509 -15.49 -41.41 5.00
CA ILE A 509 -15.92 -41.26 3.61
C ILE A 509 -15.21 -40.05 3.00
N TRP A 510 -14.72 -40.20 1.77
CA TRP A 510 -14.15 -39.08 1.05
C TRP A 510 -15.24 -38.14 0.54
N ASP A 511 -15.12 -36.86 0.87
CA ASP A 511 -15.94 -35.79 0.33
C ASP A 511 -15.16 -35.06 -0.78
N GLU A 512 -15.64 -35.18 -2.03
CA GLU A 512 -14.97 -34.56 -3.19
C GLU A 512 -15.07 -33.04 -3.21
N GLU A 513 -16.15 -32.46 -2.66
CA GLU A 513 -16.38 -31.01 -2.66
C GLU A 513 -15.47 -30.33 -1.63
N ILE A 514 -15.40 -30.90 -0.43
CA ILE A 514 -14.53 -30.40 0.64
C ILE A 514 -13.07 -30.77 0.35
N GLY A 515 -12.82 -31.87 -0.37
CA GLY A 515 -11.48 -32.37 -0.68
C GLY A 515 -10.79 -32.99 0.54
N GLN A 516 -11.56 -33.66 1.40
CA GLN A 516 -11.09 -34.29 2.64
C GLN A 516 -11.89 -35.55 2.94
N TYR A 517 -11.34 -36.43 3.77
CA TYR A 517 -12.12 -37.48 4.41
C TYR A 517 -12.95 -36.91 5.56
N TYR A 518 -14.22 -37.28 5.62
CA TYR A 518 -15.12 -36.98 6.73
C TYR A 518 -15.42 -38.24 7.52
N GLY A 519 -15.48 -38.12 8.85
CA GLY A 519 -16.02 -39.17 9.69
C GLY A 519 -16.73 -38.63 10.92
N GLU A 520 -17.75 -39.37 11.35
CA GLU A 520 -18.51 -39.07 12.55
C GLU A 520 -18.87 -40.33 13.35
N TYR A 521 -19.05 -40.16 14.66
CA TYR A 521 -19.52 -41.21 15.55
C TYR A 521 -20.27 -40.62 16.74
N LYS A 522 -21.14 -41.41 17.37
CA LYS A 522 -21.84 -41.01 18.61
C LYS A 522 -21.28 -41.78 19.79
N LYS A 523 -21.02 -41.06 20.87
CA LYS A 523 -20.57 -41.65 22.14
C LYS A 523 -21.13 -40.86 23.31
N ASP A 524 -21.73 -41.57 24.26
CA ASP A 524 -22.31 -40.99 25.49
C ASP A 524 -23.31 -39.83 25.21
N GLY A 525 -24.09 -39.94 24.15
CA GLY A 525 -25.07 -38.92 23.73
C GLY A 525 -24.48 -37.72 22.99
N ILE A 526 -23.16 -37.66 22.83
CA ILE A 526 -22.44 -36.59 22.11
C ILE A 526 -22.12 -37.06 20.69
N LEU A 527 -22.35 -36.19 19.70
CA LEU A 527 -21.95 -36.43 18.32
C LEU A 527 -20.54 -35.88 18.09
N TYR A 528 -19.64 -36.73 17.61
CA TYR A 528 -18.28 -36.35 17.25
C TYR A 528 -18.12 -36.30 15.73
N ARG A 529 -17.50 -35.23 15.22
CA ARG A 529 -17.26 -35.02 13.79
C ARG A 529 -15.82 -34.62 13.52
N CYS A 530 -15.26 -35.06 12.40
CA CYS A 530 -13.92 -34.69 11.99
C CYS A 530 -13.76 -34.67 10.47
N TRP A 531 -13.09 -33.64 9.96
CA TRP A 531 -12.69 -33.49 8.56
C TRP A 531 -11.18 -33.64 8.48
N LEU A 532 -10.72 -34.81 8.06
CA LEU A 532 -9.32 -35.21 8.16
C LEU A 532 -8.45 -34.52 7.10
N GLU A 533 -7.23 -34.17 7.53
CA GLU A 533 -6.12 -33.97 6.60
C GLU A 533 -5.33 -35.27 6.43
N ASP A 534 -4.99 -35.60 5.19
CA ASP A 534 -4.15 -36.72 4.81
C ASP A 534 -3.35 -36.44 3.52
N ASP A 535 -2.67 -37.44 2.99
CA ASP A 535 -1.89 -37.32 1.76
C ASP A 535 -2.75 -36.89 0.56
N ARG A 536 -3.99 -37.37 0.44
CA ARG A 536 -4.88 -37.01 -0.67
C ARG A 536 -5.38 -35.56 -0.56
N SER A 537 -5.76 -35.12 0.63
CA SER A 537 -6.19 -33.72 0.84
C SER A 537 -5.05 -32.73 0.67
N ILE A 538 -3.84 -33.09 1.12
CA ILE A 538 -2.64 -32.26 0.94
C ILE A 538 -2.23 -32.22 -0.54
N GLU A 539 -2.30 -33.34 -1.27
CA GLU A 539 -1.99 -33.38 -2.71
C GLU A 539 -2.91 -32.44 -3.49
N LYS A 540 -4.22 -32.45 -3.21
CA LYS A 540 -5.17 -31.51 -3.84
C LYS A 540 -4.81 -30.04 -3.56
N LYS A 541 -4.33 -29.71 -2.36
CA LYS A 541 -3.89 -28.35 -2.02
C LYS A 541 -2.57 -27.98 -2.73
N ILE A 542 -1.63 -28.92 -2.85
CA ILE A 542 -0.37 -28.71 -3.59
C ILE A 542 -0.63 -28.49 -5.09
N GLN A 543 -1.60 -29.19 -5.68
CA GLN A 543 -2.00 -28.95 -7.07
C GLN A 543 -2.47 -27.50 -7.32
N LEU A 544 -3.02 -26.81 -6.30
CA LEU A 544 -3.33 -25.38 -6.41
C LEU A 544 -2.06 -24.51 -6.50
N VAL A 545 -0.97 -24.89 -5.82
CA VAL A 545 0.32 -24.21 -5.89
C VAL A 545 0.86 -24.23 -7.33
N GLU A 546 0.73 -25.36 -8.01
CA GLU A 546 1.08 -25.48 -9.43
C GLU A 546 0.12 -24.71 -10.33
N LYS A 547 -1.19 -24.91 -10.15
CA LYS A 547 -2.27 -24.26 -10.93
C LYS A 547 -2.11 -22.74 -10.96
N TYR A 548 -1.82 -22.14 -9.82
CA TYR A 548 -1.66 -20.68 -9.68
C TYR A 548 -0.19 -20.23 -9.77
N ASN A 549 0.74 -21.17 -9.95
CA ASN A 549 2.18 -20.94 -9.99
C ASN A 549 2.71 -20.09 -8.82
N LEU A 550 2.32 -20.46 -7.60
CA LEU A 550 2.74 -19.80 -6.36
C LEU A 550 4.22 -20.08 -6.05
N ALA A 551 4.81 -19.35 -5.12
CA ALA A 551 6.21 -19.52 -4.73
C ALA A 551 6.50 -20.85 -4.00
N GLY A 552 5.48 -21.47 -3.40
CA GLY A 552 5.64 -22.68 -2.61
C GLY A 552 4.57 -22.87 -1.54
N VAL A 553 4.91 -23.64 -0.49
CA VAL A 553 4.03 -23.96 0.64
C VAL A 553 4.72 -23.70 1.99
N SER A 554 3.91 -23.52 3.02
CA SER A 554 4.32 -23.46 4.42
C SER A 554 3.42 -24.34 5.30
N GLY A 555 3.97 -25.35 5.96
CA GLY A 555 3.19 -26.31 6.77
C GLY A 555 3.04 -25.92 8.24
N TRP A 556 1.81 -25.82 8.74
CA TRP A 556 1.52 -25.66 10.18
C TRP A 556 0.96 -26.96 10.79
N LYS A 557 1.71 -27.70 11.59
CA LYS A 557 3.10 -27.46 11.96
C LYS A 557 3.82 -28.78 12.10
N LYS A 558 5.15 -28.71 12.15
CA LYS A 558 5.99 -29.89 12.30
C LYS A 558 5.58 -30.75 13.50
N GLY A 559 5.56 -32.06 13.27
CA GLY A 559 5.22 -33.09 14.26
C GLY A 559 3.74 -33.46 14.28
N LEU A 560 2.91 -32.83 13.46
CA LEU A 560 1.49 -33.17 13.32
C LEU A 560 1.17 -33.90 12.01
N GLU A 561 2.08 -33.83 11.03
CA GLU A 561 1.96 -34.50 9.74
C GLU A 561 2.12 -36.02 9.83
N LYS A 562 1.61 -36.74 8.83
CA LYS A 562 2.03 -38.13 8.59
C LYS A 562 3.39 -38.14 7.86
N PRO A 563 4.26 -39.14 8.07
CA PRO A 563 5.58 -39.19 7.42
C PRO A 563 5.54 -39.07 5.89
N GLN A 564 4.54 -39.65 5.22
CA GLN A 564 4.41 -39.61 3.76
C GLN A 564 4.18 -38.22 3.17
N ILE A 565 3.77 -37.23 3.98
CA ILE A 565 3.56 -35.85 3.51
C ILE A 565 4.87 -35.26 2.98
N TRP A 566 6.02 -35.63 3.55
CA TRP A 566 7.32 -35.14 3.08
C TRP A 566 7.67 -35.67 1.70
N ASN A 567 7.42 -36.95 1.43
CA ASN A 567 7.62 -37.53 0.09
C ASN A 567 6.70 -36.88 -0.94
N LEU A 568 5.45 -36.59 -0.55
CA LEU A 568 4.49 -35.91 -1.41
C LEU A 568 4.98 -34.49 -1.75
N LEU A 569 5.45 -33.73 -0.76
CA LEU A 569 5.98 -32.38 -0.96
C LEU A 569 7.23 -32.39 -1.83
N GLN A 570 8.15 -33.33 -1.61
CA GLN A 570 9.34 -33.49 -2.44
C GLN A 570 8.98 -33.74 -3.90
N ASN A 571 8.08 -34.70 -4.17
CA ASN A 571 7.74 -35.09 -5.54
C ASN A 571 6.99 -34.02 -6.34
N ASN A 572 6.26 -33.13 -5.67
CA ASN A 572 5.43 -32.11 -6.35
C ASN A 572 6.06 -30.70 -6.32
N LEU A 573 7.02 -30.44 -5.44
CA LEU A 573 7.63 -29.12 -5.32
C LEU A 573 9.05 -29.06 -5.86
N LYS A 574 9.73 -30.18 -6.05
CA LYS A 574 11.12 -30.23 -6.52
C LYS A 574 11.18 -30.60 -8.00
#